data_AF-A0A166FQP5-F1
#
_entry.id   AF-A0A166FQP5-F1
#
_cell.length_a   1.000
_cell.length_b   1.000
_cell.length_c   1.000
_cell.angle_alpha   90.00
_cell.angle_beta   90.00
_cell.angle_gamma   90.00
#
_symmetry.space_group_name_H-M   'P 1'
#
loop_
_entity.id
_entity.type
_entity.pdbx_description
1 polymer ?
#
loop_
_entity_poly.entity_id
_entity_poly.type
_entity_poly.pdbx_seq_one_letter_code
_entity_poly.pdbx_strand_id
1 'polypeptide(L)'
;MTVFKIENNLFRVDRTFLDRETDKIPRGAGSNEDPIELEHIRPADFEILLDFLKLGCAHCMLYYDHLYLRTSIIAVCYILSMQRVQNHACETLSDQQKTLLDQQKALMD
;
A
#
# COMPACT_ATOMS: atom_id res chain seq x y z
N MET A 1 18.63 5.06 6.70
CA MET A 1 17.87 5.67 5.61
C MET A 1 18.24 4.93 4.34
N THR A 2 17.27 4.40 3.61
CA THR A 2 17.51 3.62 2.38
C THR A 2 17.08 4.44 1.18
N VAL A 3 17.86 4.38 0.11
CA VAL A 3 17.55 5.05 -1.15
C VAL A 3 16.91 4.07 -2.13
N PHE A 4 15.74 4.42 -2.62
CA PHE A 4 15.06 3.73 -3.70
C PHE A 4 15.12 4.58 -4.96
N LYS A 5 15.22 3.93 -6.11
CA LYS A 5 15.08 4.55 -7.42
C LYS A 5 13.85 3.99 -8.11
N ILE A 6 12.97 4.87 -8.54
CA ILE A 6 11.75 4.51 -9.25
C ILE A 6 11.70 5.39 -10.48
N GLU A 7 11.81 4.77 -11.66
CA GLU A 7 12.08 5.47 -12.91
C GLU A 7 13.35 6.35 -12.75
N ASN A 8 13.23 7.66 -12.89
CA ASN A 8 14.34 8.63 -12.71
C ASN A 8 14.29 9.37 -11.37
N ASN A 9 13.45 8.94 -10.43
CA ASN A 9 13.24 9.60 -9.14
C ASN A 9 13.92 8.84 -8.01
N LEU A 10 14.59 9.56 -7.11
CA LEU A 10 15.21 9.01 -5.91
C LEU A 10 14.36 9.30 -4.68
N PHE A 11 14.05 8.25 -3.92
CA PHE A 11 13.29 8.31 -2.68
C PHE A 11 14.17 7.91 -1.51
N ARG A 12 14.29 8.79 -0.51
CA ARG A 12 14.98 8.50 0.75
C ARG A 12 13.95 8.10 1.80
N VAL A 13 13.96 6.84 2.19
CA VAL A 13 12.88 6.23 2.98
C VAL A 13 13.41 5.63 4.28
N ASP A 14 12.74 5.98 5.39
CA ASP A 14 12.82 5.24 6.62
C ASP A 14 11.97 3.98 6.47
N ARG A 15 12.62 2.83 6.49
CA ARG A 15 11.98 1.55 6.20
C ARG A 15 11.26 0.94 7.38
N THR A 16 11.17 1.61 8.53
CA THR A 16 10.59 1.06 9.76
C THR A 16 9.21 0.43 9.54
N PHE A 17 8.35 1.04 8.73
CA PHE A 17 7.03 0.47 8.39
C PHE A 17 7.07 -0.48 7.20
N LEU A 18 7.94 -0.22 6.22
CA LEU A 18 8.10 -1.04 5.02
C LEU A 18 8.59 -2.46 5.37
N ASP A 19 9.63 -2.54 6.21
CA ASP A 19 10.24 -3.80 6.67
C ASP A 19 9.29 -4.63 7.57
N ARG A 20 8.16 -4.06 8.03
CA ARG A 20 7.11 -4.79 8.78
C ARG A 20 6.07 -5.44 7.88
N GLU A 21 6.00 -5.03 6.62
CA GLU A 21 4.99 -5.49 5.66
C GLU A 21 5.59 -6.38 4.57
N THR A 22 6.90 -6.27 4.30
CA THR A 22 7.55 -7.06 3.25
C THR A 22 9.00 -7.41 3.58
N ASP A 23 9.38 -8.63 3.20
CA ASP A 23 10.78 -9.09 3.17
C ASP A 23 11.36 -9.14 1.75
N LYS A 24 10.59 -8.70 0.74
CA LYS A 24 11.03 -8.69 -0.67
C LYS A 24 12.16 -7.68 -0.93
N ILE A 25 12.28 -6.67 -0.08
CA ILE A 25 13.29 -5.62 -0.20
C ILE A 25 14.51 -6.02 0.65
N PRO A 26 15.70 -6.14 0.06
CA PRO A 26 16.89 -6.56 0.79
C PRO A 26 17.24 -5.56 1.90
N ARG A 27 17.57 -6.09 3.08
CA ARG A 27 17.98 -5.27 4.23
C ARG A 27 19.46 -4.91 4.14
N GLY A 28 19.80 -3.67 4.51
CA GLY A 28 21.17 -3.17 4.42
C GLY A 28 21.62 -2.71 3.03
N ALA A 29 20.73 -2.71 2.04
CA ALA A 29 20.97 -2.19 0.68
C ALA A 29 20.36 -0.79 0.47
N GLY A 30 20.75 -0.14 -0.63
CA GLY A 30 20.21 1.14 -1.11
C GLY A 30 20.92 2.37 -0.54
N SER A 31 22.00 2.78 -1.20
CA SER A 31 22.73 4.04 -0.96
C SER A 31 22.48 5.05 -2.08
N ASN A 32 23.07 6.25 -2.02
CA ASN A 32 22.93 7.21 -3.13
C ASN A 32 23.66 6.74 -4.40
N GLU A 33 24.75 5.99 -4.22
CA GLU A 33 25.61 5.48 -5.28
C GLU A 33 25.04 4.18 -5.88
N ASP A 34 24.34 3.39 -5.06
CA ASP A 34 23.70 2.13 -5.44
C ASP A 34 22.28 2.06 -4.85
N PRO A 35 21.31 2.79 -5.43
CA PRO A 35 19.94 2.79 -4.94
C PRO A 35 19.21 1.50 -5.30
N ILE A 36 18.24 1.08 -4.48
CA ILE A 36 17.39 -0.07 -4.80
C ILE A 36 16.41 0.34 -5.89
N GLU A 37 16.53 -0.26 -7.08
CA GLU A 37 15.58 -0.02 -8.17
C GLU A 37 14.28 -0.80 -7.94
N LEU A 38 13.14 -0.08 -7.98
CA LEU A 38 11.83 -0.69 -7.96
C LEU A 38 11.19 -0.55 -9.34
N GLU A 39 10.97 -1.68 -9.99
CA GLU A 39 10.31 -1.75 -11.28
C GLU A 39 8.78 -1.89 -11.12
N HIS A 40 8.06 -1.51 -12.18
CA HIS A 40 6.60 -1.62 -12.27
C HIS A 40 5.78 -0.83 -11.23
N ILE A 41 6.42 0.10 -10.52
CA ILE A 41 5.78 1.03 -9.60
C ILE A 41 5.98 2.43 -10.17
N ARG A 42 4.93 3.25 -10.21
CA ARG A 42 5.06 4.67 -10.56
C ARG A 42 5.49 5.47 -9.33
N PRO A 43 6.27 6.55 -9.48
CA PRO A 43 6.67 7.42 -8.38
C PRO A 43 5.51 7.84 -7.46
N ALA A 44 4.39 8.29 -8.05
CA ALA A 44 3.21 8.71 -7.29
C ALA A 44 2.56 7.57 -6.49
N ASP A 45 2.51 6.35 -7.04
CA ASP A 45 1.94 5.20 -6.33
C ASP A 45 2.83 4.80 -5.14
N PHE A 46 4.15 4.98 -5.26
CA PHE A 46 5.07 4.76 -4.16
C PHE A 46 4.91 5.80 -3.05
N GLU A 47 4.73 7.08 -3.38
CA GLU A 47 4.43 8.12 -2.39
C GLU A 47 3.15 7.81 -1.61
N ILE A 48 2.08 7.43 -2.33
CA ILE A 48 0.81 7.01 -1.73
C ILE A 48 1.03 5.83 -0.77
N LEU A 49 1.84 4.84 -1.15
CA LEU A 49 2.19 3.73 -0.27
C LEU A 49 2.93 4.22 1.00
N LEU A 50 3.91 5.10 0.87
CA LEU A 50 4.68 5.59 2.02
C LEU A 50 3.79 6.34 3.01
N ASP A 51 2.87 7.15 2.52
CA ASP A 51 1.93 7.88 3.37
C ASP A 51 0.91 6.92 4.01
N PHE A 52 0.43 5.93 3.26
CA PHE A 52 -0.38 4.84 3.79
C PHE A 52 0.31 4.12 4.96
N LEU A 53 1.58 3.74 4.80
CA LEU A 53 2.34 3.01 5.81
C LEU A 53 2.60 3.84 7.08
N LYS A 54 2.81 5.15 6.95
CA LYS A 54 3.00 6.06 8.09
C LYS A 54 1.72 6.25 8.90
N LEU A 55 0.58 6.36 8.22
CA LEU A 55 -0.73 6.57 8.84
C LEU A 55 -1.34 5.28 9.41
N GLY A 56 -0.96 4.12 8.85
CA GLY A 56 -1.40 2.79 9.27
C GLY A 56 -2.70 2.32 8.59
N CYS A 57 -2.83 1.00 8.42
CA CYS A 57 -3.91 0.37 7.63
C CYS A 57 -5.33 0.73 8.07
N ALA A 58 -5.58 0.78 9.38
CA ALA A 58 -6.93 0.97 9.93
C ALA A 58 -7.47 2.40 9.76
N HIS A 59 -6.60 3.41 9.71
CA HIS A 59 -7.01 4.81 9.55
C HIS A 59 -7.16 5.21 8.06
N CYS A 60 -6.40 4.58 7.17
CA CYS A 60 -6.34 4.98 5.76
C CYS A 60 -7.47 4.44 4.89
N MET A 61 -7.89 3.18 5.08
CA MET A 61 -8.90 2.57 4.21
C MET A 61 -10.29 3.23 4.32
N LEU A 62 -10.52 4.02 5.39
CA LEU A 62 -11.72 4.84 5.59
C LEU A 62 -11.57 6.28 5.04
N TYR A 63 -10.34 6.81 4.95
CA TYR A 63 -10.07 8.17 4.46
C TYR A 63 -9.83 8.23 2.94
N TYR A 64 -9.37 7.13 2.34
CA TYR A 64 -9.19 7.01 0.89
C TYR A 64 -10.51 6.66 0.21
N ASP A 65 -11.46 7.60 0.25
CA ASP A 65 -12.75 7.50 -0.43
C ASP A 65 -12.61 7.54 -1.97
N HIS A 66 -11.41 7.86 -2.46
CA HIS A 66 -11.06 7.81 -3.88
C HIS A 66 -10.59 6.41 -4.30
N LEU A 67 -11.37 5.78 -5.19
CA LEU A 67 -11.06 4.51 -5.85
C LEU A 67 -9.61 4.43 -6.35
N TYR A 68 -9.08 5.52 -6.93
CA TYR A 68 -7.71 5.62 -7.41
C TYR A 68 -6.67 5.28 -6.32
N LEU A 69 -6.75 5.92 -5.15
CA LEU A 69 -5.79 5.74 -4.06
C LEU A 69 -5.83 4.31 -3.53
N ARG A 70 -7.04 3.74 -3.40
CA ARG A 70 -7.23 2.34 -3.00
C ARG A 70 -6.61 1.37 -4.02
N THR A 71 -6.83 1.59 -5.31
CA THR A 71 -6.25 0.74 -6.37
C THR A 71 -4.73 0.83 -6.44
N SER A 72 -4.16 2.03 -6.26
CA SER A 72 -2.72 2.24 -6.21
C SER A 72 -2.08 1.49 -5.05
N ILE A 73 -2.64 1.61 -3.83
CA ILE A 73 -2.14 0.90 -2.64
C ILE A 73 -2.17 -0.61 -2.88
N ILE A 74 -3.30 -1.16 -3.36
CA ILE A 74 -3.44 -2.59 -3.62
C ILE A 74 -2.41 -3.07 -4.65
N ALA A 75 -2.23 -2.33 -5.75
CA ALA A 75 -1.29 -2.69 -6.80
C ALA A 75 0.16 -2.71 -6.30
N VAL A 76 0.60 -1.68 -5.58
CA VAL A 76 1.97 -1.63 -5.05
C VAL A 76 2.19 -2.70 -3.96
N CYS A 77 1.22 -2.89 -3.07
CA CYS A 77 1.26 -3.96 -2.07
C CYS A 77 1.34 -5.35 -2.70
N TYR A 78 0.71 -5.57 -3.85
CA TYR A 78 0.85 -6.80 -4.62
C TYR A 78 2.28 -6.97 -5.16
N ILE A 79 2.82 -5.93 -5.82
CA ILE A 79 4.18 -5.94 -6.36
C ILE A 79 5.22 -6.18 -5.26
N LEU A 80 5.04 -5.58 -4.09
CA LEU A 80 5.95 -5.72 -2.95
C LEU A 80 5.63 -6.90 -2.03
N SER A 81 4.66 -7.76 -2.38
CA SER A 81 4.30 -8.96 -1.59
C SER A 81 3.89 -8.66 -0.14
N MET A 82 3.20 -7.54 0.09
CA MET A 82 2.69 -7.11 1.39
C MET A 82 1.39 -7.85 1.77
N GLN A 83 1.52 -9.12 2.13
CA GLN A 83 0.37 -10.03 2.27
C GLN A 83 -0.62 -9.60 3.37
N ARG A 84 -0.15 -9.04 4.49
CA ARG A 84 -1.03 -8.54 5.56
C ARG A 84 -1.94 -7.43 5.06
N VAL A 85 -1.40 -6.47 4.33
CA VAL A 85 -2.17 -5.36 3.74
C VAL A 85 -3.17 -5.86 2.72
N GLN A 86 -2.77 -6.82 1.87
CA GLN A 86 -3.66 -7.44 0.88
C GLN A 86 -4.84 -8.15 1.55
N ASN A 87 -4.59 -8.96 2.59
CA ASN A 87 -5.64 -9.64 3.34
C ASN A 87 -6.63 -8.66 3.96
N HIS A 88 -6.13 -7.60 4.61
CA HIS A 88 -6.97 -6.57 5.20
C HIS A 88 -7.82 -5.85 4.13
N ALA A 89 -7.26 -5.57 2.95
CA ALA A 89 -8.01 -4.95 1.86
C ALA A 89 -9.16 -5.84 1.38
N CYS A 90 -8.94 -7.16 1.26
CA CYS A 90 -9.95 -8.15 0.92
C CYS A 90 -11.05 -8.24 1.98
N GLU A 91 -10.68 -8.34 3.25
CA GLU A 91 -11.64 -8.38 4.38
C GLU A 91 -12.53 -7.12 4.38
N THR A 92 -11.92 -5.94 4.21
CA THR A 92 -12.68 -4.67 4.16
C THR A 92 -13.66 -4.64 2.99
N LEU A 93 -13.28 -5.17 1.81
CA LEU A 93 -14.20 -5.27 0.67
C LEU A 93 -15.37 -6.21 0.96
N SER A 94 -15.10 -7.37 1.57
CA SER A 94 -16.14 -8.33 1.95
C SER A 94 -17.12 -7.74 2.97
N ASP A 95 -16.63 -7.02 3.98
CA ASP A 95 -17.47 -6.36 4.99
C ASP A 95 -18.35 -5.27 4.38
N GLN A 96 -17.81 -4.48 3.44
CA GLN A 96 -18.57 -3.47 2.70
C GLN A 96 -19.69 -4.11 1.85
N GLN A 97 -19.41 -5.20 1.15
CA GLN A 97 -20.41 -5.93 0.36
C GLN A 97 -21.52 -6.50 1.23
N LYS A 98 -21.15 -7.08 2.38
CA LYS A 98 -22.12 -7.63 3.33
C LYS A 98 -23.03 -6.54 3.91
N THR A 99 -22.44 -5.41 4.31
CA THR A 99 -23.19 -4.26 4.83
C THR A 99 -24.19 -3.75 3.80
N LEU A 100 -23.80 -3.65 2.53
CA LEU A 100 -24.68 -3.19 1.45
C LEU A 100 -25.82 -4.18 1.19
N LEU A 101 -25.54 -5.49 1.24
CA LEU A 101 -26.56 -6.53 1.11
C LEU A 101 -27.58 -6.48 2.27
N ASP A 102 -27.11 -6.27 3.50
CA ASP A 102 -27.98 -6.19 4.67
C ASP A 102 -28.86 -4.92 4.63
N GLN A 103 -28.32 -3.79 4.16
CA GLN A 103 -29.10 -2.57 3.89
C GLN A 103 -30.17 -2.80 2.82
N GLN A 104 -29.84 -3.51 1.73
CA GLN A 104 -30.80 -3.82 0.68
C GLN A 104 -31.95 -4.69 1.18
N LYS A 105 -31.66 -5.69 2.02
CA LYS A 105 -32.69 -6.54 2.65
C LYS A 105 -33.62 -5.72 3.54
N ALA A 106 -33.06 -4.88 4.40
CA ALA A 106 -33.83 -4.02 5.31
C ALA A 106 -34.72 -2.99 4.58
N LEU A 107 -34.43 -2.66 3.32
CA LEU A 107 -35.25 -1.79 2.47
C LEU A 107 -36.41 -2.52 1.76
N MET A 108 -36.32 -3.85 1.65
CA MET A 108 -37.32 -4.69 0.98
C MET A 108 -38.30 -5.38 1.96
N ASP A 109 -37.96 -5.39 3.25
CA ASP A 109 -38.80 -5.82 4.37
C ASP A 109 -39.71 -4.69 4.88
#